data_AF-A0A4S2R3W5-F1
#
_entry.id   AF-A0A4S2R3W5-F1
#
_cell.length_a   1.000
_cell.length_b   1.000
_cell.length_c   1.000
_cell.angle_alpha   90.00
_cell.angle_beta   90.00
_cell.angle_gamma   90.00
#
_symmetry.space_group_name_H-M   'P 1'
#
loop_
_entity.id
_entity.type
_entity.pdbx_description
1 polymer ?
#
loop_
_entity_poly.entity_id
_entity_poly.type
_entity_poly.pdbx_seq_one_letter_code
_entity_poly.pdbx_strand_id
1 'polypeptide(L)' 'MQHTASRARYCRHCDGFPAVAIDTGTLHSDGTRRTLRVVCRGCQGTGTVPLRPALDAAATAAFSRR' A
#
# COMPACT_ATOMS: atom_id res chain seq x y z
N MET A 1 21.34 10.34 23.22
CA MET A 1 21.00 9.44 22.11
C MET A 1 19.62 9.85 21.57
N GLN A 2 19.55 10.51 20.43
CA GLN A 2 18.26 10.94 19.83
C GLN A 2 17.95 10.05 18.63
N HIS A 3 16.92 9.21 18.74
CA HIS A 3 16.41 8.45 17.60
C HIS A 3 15.62 9.39 16.69
N THR A 4 16.21 9.80 15.58
CA THR A 4 15.46 10.46 14.51
C THR A 4 14.69 9.37 13.77
N ALA A 5 13.41 9.18 14.12
CA ALA A 5 12.53 8.31 13.35
C ALA A 5 12.41 8.89 11.92
N SER A 6 12.92 8.15 10.94
CA SER A 6 12.69 8.45 9.54
C SER A 6 11.19 8.49 9.29
N ARG A 7 10.63 9.66 8.94
CA ARG A 7 9.21 9.80 8.60
C ARG A 7 8.88 8.83 7.47
N ALA A 8 8.17 7.75 7.80
CA ALA A 8 7.71 6.78 6.82
C ALA A 8 6.89 7.52 5.76
N ARG A 9 7.19 7.29 4.48
CA ARG A 9 6.46 7.90 3.37
C ARG A 9 5.24 7.03 3.09
N TYR A 10 4.05 7.57 3.38
CA TYR A 10 2.80 6.89 3.11
C TYR A 10 2.61 6.64 1.62
N CYS A 11 2.01 5.51 1.28
CA CYS A 11 1.69 5.18 -0.10
C CYS A 11 0.50 6.01 -0.60
N ARG A 12 0.75 6.90 -1.56
CA ARG A 12 -0.28 7.71 -2.23
C ARG A 12 -1.22 6.92 -3.16
N HIS A 13 -0.96 5.64 -3.40
CA HIS A 13 -1.78 4.85 -4.32
C HIS A 13 -2.97 4.21 -3.62
N CYS A 14 -2.90 4.04 -2.31
CA CYS A 14 -3.96 3.39 -1.54
C CYS A 14 -4.73 4.33 -0.62
N ASP A 15 -4.36 5.61 -0.56
CA ASP A 15 -5.07 6.63 0.24
C ASP A 15 -5.36 6.20 1.69
N GLY A 16 -4.43 5.44 2.29
CA GLY A 16 -4.56 4.92 3.65
C GLY A 16 -5.15 3.50 3.78
N PHE A 17 -5.55 2.85 2.70
CA PHE A 17 -6.16 1.50 2.68
C PHE A 17 -5.26 0.47 1.98
N PRO A 18 -4.14 0.06 2.58
CA PRO A 18 -3.17 -0.80 1.90
C PRO A 18 -3.65 -2.25 1.68
N ALA A 19 -4.58 -2.72 2.50
CA ALA A 19 -5.25 -4.00 2.35
C ALA A 19 -6.70 -3.89 2.81
N VAL A 20 -7.62 -4.46 2.04
CA VAL A 20 -9.05 -4.48 2.34
C VAL A 20 -9.62 -5.88 2.12
N ALA A 21 -10.70 -6.18 2.85
CA ALA A 21 -11.51 -7.38 2.65
C ALA A 21 -12.84 -6.95 2.02
N ILE A 22 -13.15 -7.49 0.84
CA ILE A 22 -14.40 -7.22 0.13
C ILE A 22 -15.33 -8.40 0.37
N ASP A 23 -16.50 -8.15 0.96
CA ASP A 23 -17.55 -9.15 1.11
C ASP A 23 -18.09 -9.58 -0.26
N THR A 24 -18.20 -10.89 -0.51
CA THR A 24 -18.70 -11.40 -1.79
C THR A 24 -20.21 -11.68 -1.79
N GLY A 25 -20.93 -11.29 -0.73
CA GLY A 25 -22.37 -11.53 -0.57
C GLY A 25 -22.74 -12.96 -0.21
N THR A 26 -21.78 -13.83 0.05
CA THR A 26 -22.01 -15.25 0.34
C THR A 26 -21.37 -15.66 1.65
N LEU A 27 -21.93 -16.68 2.31
CA LEU A 27 -21.37 -17.26 3.51
C LEU A 27 -20.60 -18.54 3.21
N HIS A 28 -19.60 -18.84 4.03
CA HIS A 28 -19.01 -20.16 4.19
C HIS A 28 -20.02 -21.09 4.87
N SER A 29 -19.77 -22.41 4.82
CA SER A 29 -20.65 -23.42 5.45
C SER A 29 -20.76 -23.27 6.97
N ASP A 30 -19.78 -22.63 7.61
CA ASP A 30 -19.76 -22.32 9.03
C ASP A 30 -20.50 -21.01 9.39
N GLY A 31 -21.10 -20.34 8.39
CA GLY A 31 -21.82 -19.08 8.55
C GLY A 31 -20.95 -17.82 8.50
N THR A 32 -19.63 -17.93 8.34
CA THR A 32 -18.75 -16.76 8.20
C THR A 32 -18.85 -16.13 6.80
N ARG A 33 -18.55 -14.83 6.67
CA ARG A 33 -18.62 -14.12 5.38
C ARG A 33 -17.45 -14.52 4.47
N ARG A 34 -17.75 -14.91 3.22
CA ARG A 34 -16.73 -15.08 2.19
C ARG A 34 -16.24 -13.71 1.77
N THR A 35 -14.92 -13.50 1.86
CA THR A 35 -14.30 -12.23 1.49
C THR A 35 -13.17 -12.43 0.49
N LEU A 36 -12.98 -11.44 -0.38
CA LEU A 36 -11.80 -11.32 -1.25
C LEU A 36 -10.82 -10.33 -0.64
N ARG A 37 -9.58 -10.77 -0.44
CA ARG A 37 -8.50 -9.89 0.02
C ARG A 37 -7.88 -9.17 -1.16
N VAL A 38 -7.95 -7.84 -1.15
CA VAL A 38 -7.29 -6.99 -2.14
C VAL A 38 -6.17 -6.22 -1.45
N VAL A 39 -4.99 -6.19 -2.10
CA VAL A 39 -3.82 -5.46 -1.63
C VAL A 39 -3.43 -4.39 -2.64
N CYS A 40 -2.99 -3.23 -2.14
CA CYS A 40 -2.43 -2.18 -2.98
C CYS A 40 -1.17 -2.69 -3.69
N ARG A 41 -1.15 -2.64 -5.03
CA ARG A 41 0.02 -3.05 -5.81
C ARG A 41 1.24 -2.16 -5.61
N GLY A 42 1.02 -0.88 -5.28
CA GLY A 42 2.08 0.10 -5.09
C GLY A 42 2.91 -0.09 -3.82
N CYS A 43 2.28 -0.48 -2.70
CA CYS A 43 2.96 -0.74 -1.43
C CYS A 43 2.92 -2.21 -0.99
N GLN A 44 2.28 -3.08 -1.76
CA GLN A 44 2.12 -4.51 -1.45
C GLN A 44 1.49 -4.77 -0.08
N GLY A 45 0.62 -3.86 0.38
CA GLY A 45 -0.09 -4.01 1.65
C GLY A 45 0.62 -3.42 2.88
N THR A 46 1.78 -2.78 2.73
CA THR A 46 2.51 -2.19 3.88
C THR A 46 2.05 -0.79 4.27
N GLY A 47 1.29 -0.10 3.40
CA GLY A 47 0.85 1.29 3.62
C GLY A 47 1.96 2.33 3.46
N THR A 48 3.21 1.91 3.22
CA THR A 48 4.37 2.79 3.06
C THR A 48 5.18 2.37 1.86
N VAL A 49 5.94 3.30 1.29
CA VAL A 49 6.90 2.99 0.23
C VAL A 49 8.32 3.07 0.79
N PRO A 50 9.22 2.11 0.47
CA PRO A 50 10.60 2.21 0.90
C PRO A 50 11.25 3.44 0.24
N LEU A 51 12.07 4.16 1.00
CA LEU A 51 12.60 5.46 0.57
C LEU A 51 13.46 5.35 -0.70
N ARG A 52 14.30 4.31 -0.82
CA ARG A 52 15.23 4.13 -1.95
C ARG A 52 14.49 3.96 -3.29
N PRO A 53 13.61 2.96 -3.48
CA PRO A 53 12.85 2.82 -4.72
C PRO A 53 11.90 4.01 -4.99
N ALA A 54 11.44 4.71 -3.95
CA ALA A 54 10.64 5.92 -4.14
C ALA A 54 11.46 7.09 -4.72
N LEU A 55 12.73 7.23 -4.34
CA LEU A 55 13.64 8.23 -4.89
C LEU A 55 14.01 7.91 -6.34
N ASP A 56 14.29 6.64 -6.64
CA ASP A 56 14.59 6.20 -8.01
C ASP A 56 13.41 6.49 -8.95
N ALA A 57 12.18 6.09 -8.56
CA ALA A 57 10.97 6.38 -9.33
C ALA A 57 10.71 7.88 -9.51
N ALA A 58 11.01 8.70 -8.50
CA ALA A 58 10.88 10.15 -8.59
C ALA A 58 11.89 10.76 -9.58
N ALA A 59 13.13 10.28 -9.59
CA ALA A 59 14.15 10.72 -10.53
C ALA A 59 13.77 10.39 -11.98
N THR A 60 13.28 9.17 -12.24
CA THR A 60 12.80 8.77 -13.58
C THR A 60 11.63 9.62 -14.05
N ALA A 61 10.65 9.88 -13.17
CA ALA A 61 9.49 10.70 -13.48
C ALA A 61 9.81 12.20 -13.68
N ALA A 62 10.91 12.69 -13.11
CA ALA A 62 11.41 14.05 -13.35
C ALA A 62 12.10 14.16 -14.71
N PHE A 63 12.79 13.12 -15.14
CA PHE A 63 13.52 13.09 -16.41
C PHE A 63 12.59 12.93 -17.61
N SER A 64 11.54 12.10 -17.52
CA SER A 64 10.58 11.90 -18.61
C SER A 64 9.64 13.09 -18.88
N ARG A 65 9.68 14.12 -18.02
CA ARG A 65 8.92 15.36 -18.19
C ARG A 65 9.72 16.48 -18.88
N ARG A 66 10.97 16.23 -19.24
CA ARG A 66 11.82 17.13 -20.05
C ARG A 66 11.92 16.62 -21.47
#